data_AF-A0A5N0I0U7-F1
#
_entry.id   AF-A0A5N0I0U7-F1
#
_cell.length_a   1.000
_cell.length_b   1.000
_cell.length_c   1.000
_cell.angle_alpha   90.00
_cell.angle_beta   90.00
_cell.angle_gamma   90.00
#
_symmetry.space_group_name_H-M   'P 1'
#
loop_
_entity.id
_entity.type
_entity.pdbx_description
1 polymer ?
#
loop_
_entity_poly.entity_id
_entity_poly.type
_entity_poly.pdbx_seq_one_letter_code
_entity_poly.pdbx_strand_id
1 'polypeptide(L)'
;MNAPGDSPRETYNPWTIVNLVFKHLAEQGLQPVLGETDPAQPAGALLNALGIRPALADEAWVSKRRDAELAELRARFFPGSVSD
;
A
#
# COMPACT_ATOMS: atom_id res chain seq x y z
N MET A 1 -27.69 20.16 -3.89
CA MET A 1 -26.78 20.98 -4.72
C MET A 1 -25.44 21.02 -4.00
N ASN A 2 -24.42 20.36 -4.55
CA ASN A 2 -23.04 20.49 -4.03
C ASN A 2 -22.49 21.85 -4.49
N ALA A 3 -21.78 22.55 -3.62
CA ALA A 3 -21.20 23.85 -3.94
C ALA A 3 -20.12 23.71 -5.04
N PRO A 4 -19.97 24.68 -5.95
CA PRO A 4 -18.89 24.68 -6.94
C PRO A 4 -17.55 24.83 -6.21
N GLY A 5 -16.85 23.71 -6.03
CA GLY A 5 -15.63 23.61 -5.23
C GLY A 5 -15.50 22.31 -4.44
N ASP A 6 -16.59 21.56 -4.28
CA ASP A 6 -16.61 20.27 -3.58
C ASP A 6 -16.35 19.13 -4.58
N SER A 7 -15.20 19.15 -5.24
CA SER A 7 -14.69 17.97 -5.93
C SER A 7 -14.40 16.91 -4.84
N PRO A 8 -14.89 15.67 -4.98
CA PRO A 8 -14.63 14.62 -4.00
C PRO A 8 -13.11 14.52 -3.79
N ARG A 9 -12.66 14.67 -2.53
CA ARG A 9 -11.22 14.56 -2.22
C ARG A 9 -10.73 13.20 -2.68
N GLU A 10 -9.86 13.20 -3.69
CA GLU A 10 -9.26 11.98 -4.21
C GLU A 10 -8.53 11.26 -3.08
N THR A 11 -8.69 9.94 -3.07
CA THR A 11 -8.18 9.10 -1.99
C THR A 11 -7.55 7.84 -2.59
N TYR A 12 -6.32 7.51 -2.19
CA TYR A 12 -5.57 6.36 -2.71
C TYR A 12 -4.90 5.57 -1.59
N ASN A 13 -4.80 4.24 -1.76
CA ASN A 13 -4.04 3.38 -0.85
C ASN A 13 -2.53 3.60 -1.06
N PRO A 14 -1.73 3.81 0.01
CA PRO A 14 -0.29 4.05 -0.09
C PRO A 14 0.50 2.95 -0.83
N TRP A 15 0.18 1.66 -0.63
CA TRP A 15 0.85 0.54 -1.29
C TRP A 15 0.56 0.50 -2.80
N THR A 16 -0.62 0.93 -3.23
CA THR A 16 -0.92 1.08 -4.65
C THR A 16 0.01 2.09 -5.31
N ILE A 17 0.29 3.21 -4.63
CA ILE A 17 1.23 4.22 -5.12
C ILE A 17 2.66 3.68 -5.14
N VAL A 18 3.09 2.97 -4.09
CA VAL A 18 4.42 2.32 -4.07
C VAL A 18 4.58 1.40 -5.28
N ASN A 19 3.60 0.53 -5.56
CA ASN A 19 3.64 -0.38 -6.69
C ASN A 19 3.68 0.36 -8.04
N LEU A 20 2.91 1.45 -8.18
CA LEU A 20 2.93 2.27 -9.40
C LEU A 20 4.31 2.89 -9.63
N VAL A 21 4.89 3.49 -8.60
CA VAL A 21 6.23 4.09 -8.67
C VAL A 21 7.27 3.02 -9.00
N PHE A 22 7.20 1.86 -8.36
CA PHE A 22 8.14 0.76 -8.62
C PHE A 22 8.08 0.28 -10.08
N LYS A 23 6.87 0.11 -10.62
CA LYS A 23 6.68 -0.25 -12.03
C LYS A 23 7.27 0.81 -12.96
N HIS A 24 7.00 2.08 -12.69
CA HIS A 24 7.53 3.17 -13.50
C HIS A 24 9.07 3.21 -13.49
N LEU A 25 9.69 3.02 -12.33
CA LEU A 25 11.15 2.94 -12.22
C LEU A 25 11.70 1.71 -12.96
N ALA A 26 11.02 0.56 -12.86
CA ALA A 26 11.38 -0.65 -13.60
C ALA A 26 11.31 -0.47 -15.13
N GLU A 27 10.30 0.23 -15.62
CA GLU A 27 10.17 0.59 -17.04
C GLU A 27 11.32 1.50 -17.52
N GLN A 28 11.92 2.28 -16.62
CA GLN A 28 13.11 3.09 -16.90
C GLN A 28 14.43 2.31 -16.75
N GLY A 29 14.37 0.99 -16.48
CA GLY A 29 15.55 0.14 -16.28
C GLY A 29 16.15 0.22 -14.88
N LEU A 30 15.51 0.90 -13.93
CA LEU A 30 15.92 0.93 -12.53
C LEU A 30 15.34 -0.27 -11.79
N GLN A 31 16.06 -0.80 -10.80
CA GLN A 31 15.60 -1.94 -10.00
C GLN A 31 15.30 -1.48 -8.56
N PRO A 32 14.14 -0.86 -8.31
CA PRO A 32 13.79 -0.40 -6.98
C PRO A 32 13.60 -1.60 -6.05
N VAL A 33 14.22 -1.51 -4.88
CA VAL A 33 14.07 -2.49 -3.79
C VAL A 33 13.45 -1.82 -2.59
N LEU A 34 12.61 -2.56 -1.87
CA LEU A 34 12.11 -2.11 -0.58
C LEU A 34 13.26 -2.17 0.43
N GLY A 35 13.51 -1.04 1.11
CA GLY A 35 14.43 -0.99 2.25
C GLY A 35 13.80 -1.57 3.51
N GLU A 36 14.50 -1.44 4.64
CA GLU A 36 14.05 -1.97 5.95
C GLU A 36 12.85 -1.22 6.53
N THR A 37 12.63 0.03 6.10
CA THR A 37 11.54 0.87 6.60
C THR A 37 10.26 0.65 5.79
N ASP A 38 9.12 0.67 6.48
CA ASP A 38 7.80 0.58 5.84
C ASP A 38 7.59 1.70 4.79
N PRO A 39 7.39 1.36 3.50
CA PRO A 39 7.20 2.34 2.43
C PRO A 39 5.82 3.03 2.47
N ALA A 40 4.87 2.52 3.27
CA ALA A 40 3.54 3.11 3.37
C ALA A 40 3.57 4.53 3.96
N GLN A 41 4.48 4.80 4.90
CA GLN A 41 4.65 6.11 5.53
C GLN A 41 5.08 7.20 4.53
N PRO A 42 6.21 7.05 3.79
CA PRO A 42 6.60 8.04 2.79
C PRO A 42 5.60 8.14 1.64
N ALA A 43 4.93 7.05 1.26
CA ALA A 43 3.88 7.08 0.24
C ALA A 43 2.64 7.87 0.70
N GLY A 44 2.22 7.70 1.95
CA GLY A 44 1.15 8.50 2.55
C GLY A 44 1.50 9.99 2.63
N ALA A 45 2.75 10.32 2.96
CA ALA A 45 3.24 11.70 2.95
C ALA A 45 3.21 12.32 1.54
N LEU A 46 3.62 11.55 0.52
CA LEU A 46 3.53 11.97 -0.89
C LEU A 46 2.09 12.25 -1.31
N LEU A 47 1.16 11.35 -0.98
CA LEU A 47 -0.26 11.56 -1.27
C LEU A 47 -0.79 12.85 -0.66
N ASN A 48 -0.49 13.09 0.62
CA ASN A 48 -0.87 14.32 1.31
C ASN A 48 -0.27 15.58 0.64
N ALA A 49 0.99 15.52 0.22
CA ALA A 49 1.65 16.62 -0.48
C ALA A 49 0.99 16.94 -1.85
N LEU A 50 0.41 15.92 -2.50
CA LEU A 50 -0.36 16.07 -3.74
C LEU A 50 -1.82 16.50 -3.49
N GLY A 51 -2.21 16.77 -2.25
CA GLY A 51 -3.59 17.14 -1.89
C GLY A 51 -4.56 15.94 -1.87
N ILE A 52 -4.06 14.73 -2.01
CA ILE A 52 -4.82 13.48 -1.99
C ILE A 52 -4.81 12.96 -0.56
N ARG A 53 -5.99 12.65 -0.02
CA ARG A 53 -6.05 12.00 1.29
C ARG A 53 -5.60 10.54 1.14
N PRO A 54 -4.65 10.02 1.92
CA PRO A 54 -4.38 8.59 1.91
C PRO A 54 -5.64 7.84 2.39
N ALA A 55 -6.08 6.86 1.60
CA ALA A 55 -7.14 5.94 1.98
C ALA A 55 -6.50 4.95 2.94
N LEU A 56 -6.57 5.25 4.22
CA LEU A 56 -6.74 4.19 5.20
C LEU A 56 -8.26 3.92 5.17
N ALA A 57 -8.76 3.27 4.12
CA ALA A 57 -10.16 2.84 4.14
C ALA A 57 -10.36 1.91 5.35
N ASP A 58 -11.60 1.52 5.68
CA ASP A 58 -11.92 0.51 6.69
C ASP A 58 -11.30 -0.87 6.35
N GLU A 59 -9.97 -0.93 6.38
CA GLU A 59 -9.12 -2.00 5.92
C GLU A 59 -8.98 -3.06 6.99
N ALA A 60 -9.55 -2.90 8.18
CA ALA A 60 -9.52 -3.94 9.20
C ALA A 60 -10.01 -5.29 8.64
N TRP A 61 -11.02 -5.30 7.77
CA TRP A 61 -11.48 -6.54 7.13
C TRP A 61 -10.57 -7.01 5.99
N VAL A 62 -10.11 -6.09 5.12
CA VAL A 62 -9.23 -6.42 3.98
C VAL A 62 -7.84 -6.85 4.45
N SER A 63 -7.24 -6.13 5.40
CA SER A 63 -6.00 -6.48 6.08
C SER A 63 -6.12 -7.80 6.84
N LYS A 64 -7.19 -8.04 7.61
CA LYS A 64 -7.41 -9.35 8.25
C LYS A 64 -7.51 -10.47 7.24
N ARG A 65 -8.23 -10.28 6.14
CA ARG A 65 -8.36 -11.28 5.08
C ARG A 65 -7.00 -11.56 4.43
N ARG A 66 -6.25 -10.52 4.09
CA ARG A 66 -4.88 -10.61 3.56
C ARG A 66 -3.95 -11.34 4.54
N ASP A 67 -3.99 -10.99 5.82
CA ASP A 67 -3.13 -11.60 6.84
C ASP A 67 -3.49 -13.08 7.06
N ALA A 68 -4.78 -13.42 7.03
CA ALA A 68 -5.25 -14.81 7.09
C ALA A 68 -4.78 -15.63 5.88
N GLU A 69 -4.92 -15.07 4.67
CA GLU A 69 -4.47 -15.71 3.43
C GLU A 69 -2.94 -15.88 3.40
N LEU A 70 -2.19 -14.87 3.83
CA LEU A 70 -0.74 -14.96 3.98
C LEU A 70 -0.32 -15.99 5.04
N ALA A 71 -1.05 -16.09 6.15
CA ALA A 71 -0.80 -17.11 7.18
C ALA A 71 -1.05 -18.53 6.64
N GLU A 72 -2.11 -18.73 5.86
CA GLU A 72 -2.38 -20.01 5.19
C GLU A 72 -1.26 -20.39 4.20
N LEU A 73 -0.85 -19.44 3.35
CA LEU A 73 0.26 -19.64 2.41
C LEU A 73 1.55 -19.98 3.15
N ARG A 74 1.87 -19.28 4.25
CA ARG A 74 3.03 -19.59 5.09
C ARG A 74 2.96 -20.98 5.69
N ALA A 75 1.80 -21.38 6.24
CA ALA A 75 1.63 -22.72 6.79
C ALA A 75 1.78 -23.82 5.73
N ARG A 76 1.35 -23.55 4.49
CA ARG A 76 1.42 -24.51 3.38
C ARG A 76 2.81 -24.65 2.79
N PHE A 77 3.56 -23.56 2.65
CA PHE A 77 4.85 -23.53 1.94
C PHE A 77 6.07 -23.44 2.86
N PHE A 78 5.89 -22.96 4.10
CA PHE A 78 6.96 -22.76 5.10
C PHE A 78 6.58 -23.33 6.48
N PRO A 79 6.22 -24.62 6.61
CA PRO A 79 5.68 -25.20 7.84
C PRO A 79 6.67 -25.25 9.03
N GLY A 80 7.93 -24.83 8.85
CA GLY A 80 8.98 -24.83 9.89
C GLY A 80 9.59 -23.46 10.21
N SER A 81 9.06 -22.35 9.67
CA SER A 81 9.63 -21.01 9.91
C SER A 81 9.02 -20.26 11.09
N VAL A 82 8.21 -20.93 11.91
CA VAL A 82 7.64 -20.38 13.15
C VAL A 82 8.26 -21.12 14.33
N SER A 83 9.55 -20.87 14.55
CA SER A 83 10.26 -21.15 15.81
C SER A 83 11.47 -20.23 15.86
N ASP A 84 11.23 -19.00 16.31
CA ASP A 84 11.95 -18.31 17.40
C ASP A 84 11.25 -16.97 17.67
#